data_AF-A0A6S7IMY3-F1
#
_entry.id   AF-A0A6S7IMY3-F1
#
_cell.length_a   1.000
_cell.length_b   1.000
_cell.length_c   1.000
_cell.angle_alpha   90.00
_cell.angle_beta   90.00
_cell.angle_gamma   90.00
#
_symmetry.space_group_name_H-M   'P 1'
#
loop_
_entity.id
_entity.type
_entity.pdbx_description
1 polymer ?
#
loop_
_entity_poly.entity_id
_entity_poly.type
_entity_poly.pdbx_seq_one_letter_code
_entity_poly.pdbx_strand_id
1 'polypeptide(L)'
;MKQNIDQHLTKSEKELVNKIRNNIKGNQDKILDYGYTGVIDDGHVDEIVRSIVVSLVNKRVLYLKEFMQGLALYGIDELLKKAPGLCKYYFVQGLIQDNIDANYLFSCLQPEYSEPGSSRRTLEEKVVDNFQDFLNSIEDTKVTGYSAPVAWNYKDEDEEKQKVPDDMIQEEKFETAEVNVPGMMMWLTGQKHIPLNGKKLSITIFFIMTVNLGIQSIPFVFL
;
A
#
# COMPACT_ATOMS: atom_id res chain seq x y z
N MET A 1 19.29 -16.19 -18.97
CA MET A 1 18.03 -15.57 -18.51
C MET A 1 18.39 -14.65 -17.34
N LYS A 2 18.50 -13.33 -17.54
CA LYS A 2 18.76 -12.38 -16.44
C LYS A 2 17.45 -12.24 -15.65
N GLN A 3 17.29 -13.02 -14.58
CA GLN A 3 16.19 -12.77 -13.64
C GLN A 3 16.37 -11.36 -13.06
N ASN A 4 15.32 -10.55 -13.12
CA ASN A 4 15.28 -9.23 -12.48
C ASN A 4 15.10 -9.44 -10.97
N ILE A 5 16.20 -9.84 -10.34
CA ILE A 5 16.28 -10.26 -8.95
C ILE A 5 15.87 -9.11 -7.99
N ASP A 6 15.98 -7.85 -8.44
CA ASP A 6 15.60 -6.66 -7.68
C ASP A 6 14.09 -6.52 -7.45
N GLN A 7 13.25 -7.25 -8.19
CA GLN A 7 11.79 -7.22 -8.00
C GLN A 7 11.37 -7.85 -6.67
N HIS A 8 12.12 -8.82 -6.16
CA HIS A 8 11.73 -9.61 -4.99
C HIS A 8 12.30 -9.09 -3.65
N LEU A 9 13.09 -8.02 -3.72
CA LEU A 9 13.71 -7.40 -2.56
C LEU A 9 12.80 -6.37 -1.89
N THR A 10 12.76 -6.37 -0.56
CA THR A 10 12.14 -5.32 0.25
C THR A 10 12.96 -4.04 0.18
N LYS A 11 12.41 -2.91 0.66
CA LYS A 11 13.13 -1.62 0.70
C LYS A 11 14.45 -1.74 1.50
N SER A 12 14.41 -2.34 2.68
CA SER A 12 15.60 -2.51 3.53
C SER A 12 16.64 -3.45 2.92
N GLU A 13 16.22 -4.47 2.16
CA GLU A 13 17.15 -5.35 1.47
C GLU A 13 17.83 -4.68 0.29
N LYS A 14 17.10 -3.82 -0.46
CA LYS A 14 17.70 -3.00 -1.51
C LYS A 14 18.75 -2.06 -0.94
N GLU A 15 18.46 -1.42 0.19
CA GLU A 15 19.42 -0.58 0.92
C GLU A 15 20.67 -1.36 1.36
N LEU A 16 20.49 -2.57 1.90
CA LEU A 16 21.59 -3.45 2.29
C LEU A 16 22.47 -3.82 1.08
N VAL A 17 21.85 -4.25 -0.02
CA VAL A 17 22.56 -4.63 -1.24
C VAL A 17 23.34 -3.45 -1.82
N ASN A 18 22.72 -2.26 -1.86
CA ASN A 18 23.39 -1.04 -2.33
C ASN A 18 24.55 -0.64 -1.41
N LYS A 19 24.39 -0.78 -0.09
CA LYS A 19 25.47 -0.52 0.87
C LYS A 19 26.67 -1.44 0.65
N ILE A 20 26.43 -2.71 0.36
CA ILE A 20 27.49 -3.70 0.10
C ILE A 20 28.16 -3.41 -1.26
N ARG A 21 27.37 -3.12 -2.30
CA ARG A 21 27.86 -2.75 -3.63
C ARG A 21 28.82 -1.56 -3.58
N ASN A 22 28.52 -0.56 -2.75
CA ASN A 22 29.31 0.67 -2.64
C ASN A 22 30.52 0.56 -1.69
N ASN A 23 30.58 -0.48 -0.85
CA ASN A 23 31.67 -0.66 0.11
C ASN A 23 31.84 -2.15 0.46
N ILE A 24 32.52 -2.90 -0.39
CA ILE A 24 32.73 -4.34 -0.20
C ILE A 24 33.62 -4.61 1.02
N LYS A 25 34.77 -3.94 1.10
CA LYS A 25 35.75 -4.15 2.18
C LYS A 25 35.17 -3.87 3.56
N GLY A 26 34.34 -2.83 3.69
CA GLY A 26 33.68 -2.48 4.95
C GLY A 26 32.50 -3.38 5.33
N ASN A 27 32.12 -4.35 4.48
CA ASN A 27 31.01 -5.26 4.76
C ASN A 27 31.41 -6.74 4.59
N GLN A 28 32.70 -7.08 4.69
CA GLN A 28 33.20 -8.46 4.55
C GLN A 28 32.48 -9.47 5.45
N ASP A 29 32.34 -9.17 6.74
CA ASP A 29 31.65 -10.05 7.69
C ASP A 29 30.22 -10.37 7.23
N LYS A 30 29.49 -9.35 6.76
CA LYS A 30 28.13 -9.54 6.25
C LYS A 30 28.10 -10.38 4.97
N ILE A 31 29.05 -10.17 4.07
CA ILE A 31 29.17 -10.95 2.83
C ILE A 31 29.33 -12.44 3.17
N LEU A 32 30.16 -12.75 4.17
CA LEU A 32 30.36 -14.10 4.68
C LEU A 32 29.10 -14.65 5.39
N ASP A 33 28.42 -13.84 6.21
CA ASP A 33 27.17 -14.22 6.90
C ASP A 33 26.02 -14.56 5.94
N TYR A 34 26.04 -13.96 4.74
CA TYR A 34 25.11 -14.29 3.66
C TYR A 34 25.58 -15.49 2.82
N GLY A 35 26.71 -16.11 3.15
CA GLY A 35 27.18 -17.38 2.60
C GLY A 35 28.02 -17.26 1.34
N TYR A 36 28.53 -16.08 1.01
CA TYR A 36 29.50 -15.95 -0.08
C TYR A 36 30.87 -16.46 0.37
N THR A 37 31.46 -17.37 -0.40
CA THR A 37 32.73 -18.04 -0.06
C THR A 37 33.83 -17.78 -1.10
N GLY A 38 33.55 -16.94 -2.10
CA GLY A 38 34.51 -16.54 -3.13
C GLY A 38 35.45 -15.42 -2.70
N VAL A 39 36.21 -14.89 -3.66
CA VAL A 39 37.15 -13.79 -3.44
C VAL A 39 36.35 -12.49 -3.21
N ILE A 40 36.68 -11.76 -2.14
CA ILE A 40 35.97 -10.53 -1.78
C ILE A 40 36.78 -9.31 -2.21
N ASP A 41 36.53 -8.81 -3.42
CA ASP A 41 37.13 -7.61 -3.99
C ASP A 41 36.18 -6.85 -4.94
N ASP A 42 36.64 -5.70 -5.43
CA ASP A 42 35.87 -4.83 -6.33
C ASP A 42 35.67 -5.44 -7.75
N GLY A 43 36.41 -6.49 -8.10
CA GLY A 43 36.24 -7.23 -9.36
C GLY A 43 35.07 -8.22 -9.33
N HIS A 44 34.66 -8.66 -8.14
CA HIS A 44 33.61 -9.67 -7.95
C HIS A 44 32.30 -9.10 -7.37
N VAL A 45 32.12 -7.78 -7.41
CA VAL A 45 30.95 -7.07 -6.84
C VAL A 45 29.62 -7.71 -7.24
N ASP A 46 29.44 -7.97 -8.54
CA ASP A 46 28.18 -8.50 -9.04
C ASP A 46 27.94 -9.96 -8.61
N GLU A 47 28.99 -10.75 -8.42
CA GLU A 47 28.87 -12.12 -7.89
C GLU A 47 28.49 -12.13 -6.42
N ILE A 48 29.15 -11.28 -5.63
CA ILE A 48 28.86 -11.06 -4.21
C ILE A 48 27.40 -10.63 -4.05
N VAL A 49 26.97 -9.60 -4.79
CA VAL A 49 25.60 -9.09 -4.74
C VAL A 49 24.60 -10.18 -5.13
N ARG A 50 24.83 -10.91 -6.23
CA ARG A 50 23.95 -12.02 -6.64
C ARG A 50 23.83 -13.08 -5.54
N SER A 51 24.94 -13.49 -4.94
CA SER A 51 24.96 -14.48 -3.85
C SER A 51 24.16 -14.01 -2.64
N ILE A 52 24.32 -12.75 -2.25
CA ILE A 52 23.57 -12.15 -1.13
C ILE A 52 22.08 -12.16 -1.42
N VAL A 53 21.66 -11.75 -2.63
CA VAL A 53 20.23 -11.76 -2.93
C VAL A 53 19.66 -13.18 -2.95
N VAL A 54 20.38 -14.15 -3.54
CA VAL A 54 19.96 -15.56 -3.48
C VAL A 54 19.82 -16.02 -2.03
N SER A 55 20.75 -15.66 -1.15
CA SER A 55 20.69 -15.98 0.29
C SER A 55 19.46 -15.37 0.97
N LEU A 56 19.17 -14.09 0.71
CA LEU A 56 18.00 -13.38 1.25
C LEU A 56 16.69 -14.04 0.81
N VAL A 57 16.55 -14.30 -0.49
CA VAL A 57 15.36 -14.94 -1.06
C VAL A 57 15.19 -16.35 -0.51
N ASN A 58 16.26 -17.14 -0.46
CA ASN A 58 16.21 -18.51 0.06
C ASN A 58 15.83 -18.57 1.54
N LYS A 59 16.37 -17.68 2.39
CA LYS A 59 15.96 -17.58 3.79
C LYS A 59 14.47 -17.27 3.90
N ARG A 60 13.94 -16.35 3.09
CA ARG A 60 12.50 -16.05 3.09
C ARG A 60 11.66 -17.22 2.61
N VAL A 61 12.07 -17.89 1.54
CA VAL A 61 11.39 -19.09 1.02
C VAL A 61 11.33 -20.17 2.09
N LEU A 62 12.41 -20.37 2.85
CA LEU A 62 12.43 -21.31 3.98
C LEU A 62 11.37 -20.94 5.02
N TYR A 63 11.34 -19.69 5.50
CA TYR A 63 10.35 -19.24 6.48
C TYR A 63 8.92 -19.37 5.96
N LEU A 64 8.67 -19.00 4.71
CA LEU A 64 7.35 -19.14 4.09
C LEU A 64 6.93 -20.60 3.95
N LYS A 65 7.87 -21.52 3.70
CA LYS A 65 7.59 -22.96 3.62
C LYS A 65 7.15 -23.52 4.98
N GLU A 66 7.89 -23.21 6.03
CA GLU A 66 7.53 -23.62 7.41
C GLU A 66 6.19 -23.00 7.83
N PHE A 67 5.96 -21.73 7.48
CA PHE A 67 4.69 -21.05 7.71
C PHE A 67 3.52 -21.75 6.99
N MET A 68 3.70 -22.09 5.71
CA MET A 68 2.71 -22.83 4.93
C MET A 68 2.43 -24.22 5.48
N GLN A 69 3.44 -24.91 6.03
CA GLN A 69 3.26 -26.19 6.71
C GLN A 69 2.42 -26.03 7.98
N GLY A 70 2.66 -24.97 8.76
CA GLY A 70 1.82 -24.64 9.91
C GLY A 70 0.36 -24.39 9.52
N LEU A 71 0.11 -23.64 8.44
CA LEU A 71 -1.25 -23.40 7.91
C LEU A 71 -1.92 -24.67 7.40
N ALA A 72 -1.15 -25.61 6.84
CA ALA A 72 -1.67 -26.89 6.33
C ALA A 72 -2.28 -27.75 7.44
N LEU A 73 -1.78 -27.65 8.67
CA LEU A 73 -2.36 -28.34 9.84
C LEU A 73 -3.80 -27.90 10.13
N TYR A 74 -4.19 -26.70 9.68
CA TYR A 74 -5.53 -26.14 9.83
C TYR A 74 -6.33 -26.17 8.53
N GLY A 75 -5.81 -26.78 7.45
CA GLY A 75 -6.44 -26.82 6.14
C GLY A 75 -6.51 -25.46 5.41
N ILE A 76 -5.75 -24.46 5.87
CA ILE A 76 -5.77 -23.09 5.32
C ILE A 76 -4.86 -22.98 4.08
N ASP A 77 -3.88 -23.87 3.93
CA ASP A 77 -2.89 -23.80 2.86
C ASP A 77 -3.53 -23.97 1.46
N GLU A 78 -4.53 -24.83 1.33
CA GLU A 78 -5.29 -24.99 0.09
C GLU A 78 -6.09 -23.73 -0.24
N LEU A 79 -6.73 -23.12 0.76
CA LEU A 79 -7.49 -21.88 0.60
C LEU A 79 -6.56 -20.74 0.14
N LEU A 80 -5.37 -20.66 0.72
CA LEU A 80 -4.36 -19.67 0.36
C LEU A 80 -3.92 -19.78 -1.11
N LYS A 81 -3.76 -21.02 -1.60
CA LYS A 81 -3.36 -21.31 -2.99
C LYS A 81 -4.50 -21.08 -3.99
N LYS A 82 -5.73 -21.47 -3.63
CA LYS A 82 -6.92 -21.39 -4.50
C LYS A 82 -7.50 -19.98 -4.57
N ALA A 83 -7.44 -19.22 -3.47
CA ALA A 83 -8.07 -17.90 -3.37
C ALA A 83 -7.17 -16.89 -2.62
N PRO A 84 -5.95 -16.59 -3.13
CA PRO A 84 -5.01 -15.69 -2.45
C PRO A 84 -5.58 -14.29 -2.21
N GLY A 85 -6.46 -13.80 -3.10
CA GLY A 85 -7.13 -12.50 -2.94
C GLY A 85 -8.07 -12.45 -1.74
N LEU A 86 -8.81 -13.54 -1.48
CA LEU A 86 -9.67 -13.66 -0.28
C LEU A 86 -8.82 -13.84 0.97
N CYS A 87 -7.68 -14.52 0.85
CA CYS A 87 -6.81 -14.73 1.99
C CYS A 87 -6.01 -13.50 2.40
N LYS A 88 -5.73 -12.58 1.45
CA LYS A 88 -5.04 -11.30 1.71
C LYS A 88 -5.61 -10.60 2.93
N TYR A 89 -6.93 -10.63 3.05
CA TYR A 89 -7.71 -10.08 4.14
C TYR A 89 -7.35 -10.63 5.54
N TYR A 90 -6.94 -11.90 5.66
CA TYR A 90 -6.53 -12.47 6.96
C TYR A 90 -5.08 -12.13 7.36
N PHE A 91 -4.23 -11.77 6.40
CA PHE A 91 -2.82 -11.41 6.65
C PHE A 91 -2.61 -9.89 6.69
N VAL A 92 -3.63 -9.13 6.31
CA VAL A 92 -3.71 -7.69 6.55
C VAL A 92 -4.43 -7.52 7.89
N GLN A 93 -3.71 -7.07 8.91
CA GLN A 93 -4.31 -6.63 10.18
C GLN A 93 -5.47 -5.67 9.88
N GLY A 94 -6.67 -5.93 10.43
CA GLY A 94 -7.71 -4.91 10.48
C GLY A 94 -9.10 -5.20 9.87
N LEU A 95 -9.42 -6.40 9.39
CA LEU A 95 -10.79 -6.67 8.92
C LEU A 95 -11.76 -7.09 10.02
N ILE A 96 -11.25 -7.48 11.19
CA ILE A 96 -12.07 -7.78 12.37
C ILE A 96 -11.99 -6.57 13.30
N GLN A 97 -12.44 -5.42 12.82
CA GLN A 97 -12.81 -4.30 13.68
C GLN A 97 -14.10 -3.72 13.13
N ASP A 98 -15.20 -4.37 13.49
CA ASP A 98 -16.57 -4.02 13.12
C ASP A 98 -17.06 -2.68 13.72
N ASN A 99 -16.17 -1.81 14.21
CA ASN A 99 -16.56 -0.66 15.02
C ASN A 99 -15.79 0.63 14.69
N ILE A 100 -15.41 0.82 13.42
CA ILE A 100 -15.03 2.16 12.95
C ILE A 100 -16.31 2.85 12.51
N ASP A 101 -16.83 3.66 13.42
CA ASP A 101 -17.94 4.56 13.19
C ASP A 101 -17.44 5.94 12.75
N ALA A 102 -18.35 6.78 12.24
CA ALA A 102 -18.05 8.15 11.83
C ALA A 102 -17.46 8.96 12.99
N ASN A 103 -17.94 8.72 14.22
CA ASN A 103 -17.47 9.38 15.44
C ASN A 103 -15.99 9.12 15.71
N TYR A 104 -15.55 7.86 15.61
CA TYR A 104 -14.16 7.48 15.79
C TYR A 104 -13.28 8.15 14.74
N LEU A 105 -13.64 8.06 13.46
CA LEU A 105 -12.86 8.66 12.38
C LEU A 105 -12.76 10.18 12.55
N PHE A 106 -13.87 10.84 12.87
CA PHE A 106 -13.90 12.27 13.14
C PHE A 106 -13.02 12.65 14.34
N SER A 107 -12.98 11.82 15.39
CA SER A 107 -12.13 12.06 16.57
C SER A 107 -10.63 12.00 16.27
N CYS A 108 -10.24 11.41 15.14
CA CYS A 108 -8.85 11.35 14.67
C CYS A 108 -8.44 12.62 13.92
N LEU A 109 -9.39 13.43 13.45
CA LEU A 109 -9.11 14.63 12.68
C LEU A 109 -8.59 15.75 13.59
N GLN A 110 -7.53 16.43 13.14
CA GLN A 110 -6.92 17.60 13.78
C GLN A 110 -6.82 18.74 12.76
N PRO A 111 -7.89 19.53 12.58
CA PRO A 111 -7.87 20.67 11.66
C PRO A 111 -6.99 21.80 12.17
N GLU A 112 -6.10 22.28 11.30
CA GLU A 112 -5.33 23.50 11.54
C GLU A 112 -6.09 24.71 11.00
N TYR A 113 -6.90 25.30 11.88
CA TYR A 113 -7.69 26.48 11.54
C TYR A 113 -6.83 27.75 11.43
N SER A 114 -7.32 28.66 10.60
CA SER A 114 -6.89 30.05 10.53
C SER A 114 -7.23 30.81 11.81
N GLU A 115 -6.78 32.07 11.89
CA GLU A 115 -6.93 32.90 13.09
C GLU A 115 -8.39 32.99 13.59
N PRO A 116 -8.60 32.91 14.93
CA PRO A 116 -9.91 33.11 15.54
C PRO A 116 -10.59 34.40 15.09
N GLY A 117 -11.88 34.32 14.73
CA GLY A 117 -12.66 35.49 14.30
C GLY A 117 -12.48 35.90 12.84
N SER A 118 -11.60 35.23 12.08
CA SER A 118 -11.52 35.45 10.63
C SER A 118 -12.73 34.82 9.92
N SER A 119 -13.20 35.47 8.85
CA SER A 119 -14.21 34.88 7.95
C SER A 119 -13.73 33.56 7.33
N ARG A 120 -12.40 33.43 7.17
CA ARG A 120 -11.74 32.21 6.71
C ARG A 120 -11.96 31.06 7.68
N ARG A 121 -11.71 31.26 8.97
CA ARG A 121 -11.95 30.22 9.99
C ARG A 121 -13.42 29.78 10.00
N THR A 122 -14.37 30.71 9.86
CA THR A 122 -15.80 30.35 9.77
C THR A 122 -16.11 29.43 8.59
N LEU A 123 -15.39 29.58 7.47
CA LEU A 123 -15.54 28.68 6.32
C LEU A 123 -14.90 27.31 6.60
N GLU A 124 -13.70 27.31 7.20
CA GLU A 124 -12.97 26.08 7.54
C GLU A 124 -13.74 25.22 8.55
N GLU A 125 -14.32 25.83 9.58
CA GLU A 125 -15.19 25.15 10.55
C GLU A 125 -16.41 24.53 9.85
N LYS A 126 -17.08 25.26 8.96
CA LYS A 126 -18.20 24.72 8.17
C LYS A 126 -17.79 23.55 7.28
N VAL A 127 -16.58 23.56 6.72
CA VAL A 127 -16.08 22.44 5.90
C VAL A 127 -15.90 21.19 6.76
N VAL A 128 -15.38 21.34 7.98
CA VAL A 128 -15.21 20.22 8.91
C VAL A 128 -16.55 19.69 9.39
N ASP A 129 -17.51 20.56 9.71
CA ASP A 129 -18.88 20.17 10.08
C ASP A 129 -19.56 19.39 8.94
N ASN A 130 -19.48 19.91 7.71
CA ASN A 130 -20.01 19.22 6.53
C ASN A 130 -19.36 17.86 6.30
N PHE A 131 -18.06 17.73 6.60
CA PHE A 131 -17.37 16.45 6.49
C PHE A 131 -17.85 15.46 7.55
N GLN A 132 -18.12 15.93 8.77
CA GLN A 132 -18.73 15.10 9.81
C GLN A 132 -20.13 14.60 9.40
N ASP A 133 -20.97 15.49 8.88
CA ASP A 133 -22.30 15.13 8.36
C ASP A 133 -22.21 14.12 7.21
N PHE A 134 -21.21 14.30 6.33
CA PHE A 134 -20.93 13.34 5.27
C PHE A 134 -20.54 11.95 5.83
N LEU A 135 -19.63 11.89 6.80
CA LEU A 135 -19.24 10.62 7.44
C LEU A 135 -20.44 9.91 8.09
N ASN A 136 -21.30 10.65 8.79
CA ASN A 136 -22.53 10.10 9.36
C ASN A 136 -23.47 9.57 8.26
N SER A 137 -23.60 10.29 7.15
CA SER A 137 -24.48 9.89 6.05
C SER A 137 -24.09 8.58 5.39
N ILE A 138 -22.78 8.31 5.24
CA ILE A 138 -22.24 7.09 4.62
C ILE A 138 -22.18 5.91 5.59
N GLU A 139 -22.29 6.18 6.90
CA GLU A 139 -22.45 5.14 7.91
C GLU A 139 -23.88 4.59 7.89
N ASP A 140 -24.87 5.47 7.81
CA ASP A 140 -26.29 5.11 7.80
C ASP A 140 -26.78 4.64 6.41
N THR A 141 -26.09 5.02 5.33
CA THR A 141 -26.52 4.75 3.95
C THR A 141 -25.53 3.84 3.23
N LYS A 142 -26.03 2.79 2.57
CA LYS A 142 -25.22 1.96 1.66
C LYS A 142 -24.98 2.71 0.35
N VAL A 143 -23.97 3.58 0.33
CA VAL A 143 -23.56 4.31 -0.88
C VAL A 143 -22.69 3.40 -1.75
N THR A 144 -23.18 3.04 -2.93
CA THR A 144 -22.38 2.32 -3.94
C THR A 144 -21.74 3.33 -4.89
N GLY A 145 -20.41 3.36 -4.97
CA GLY A 145 -19.69 4.21 -5.92
C GLY A 145 -19.96 3.82 -7.37
N TYR A 146 -19.76 4.76 -8.31
CA TYR A 146 -19.73 4.45 -9.73
C TYR A 146 -18.40 3.73 -10.06
N SER A 147 -18.50 2.65 -10.83
CA SER A 147 -17.37 1.91 -11.38
C SER A 147 -16.50 2.81 -12.26
N ALA A 148 -15.25 3.03 -11.87
CA ALA A 148 -14.27 3.70 -12.73
C ALA A 148 -13.54 2.67 -13.60
N PRO A 149 -13.34 2.92 -14.91
CA PRO A 149 -12.52 2.05 -15.74
C PRO A 149 -11.09 2.03 -15.19
N VAL A 150 -10.56 0.84 -14.93
CA VAL A 150 -9.17 0.67 -14.53
C VAL A 150 -8.30 0.99 -15.75
N ALA A 151 -7.36 1.92 -15.62
CA ALA A 151 -6.45 2.35 -16.68
C ALA A 151 -5.38 1.30 -17.04
N TRP A 152 -5.76 0.02 -17.09
CA TRP A 152 -4.88 -1.10 -17.41
C TRP A 152 -5.48 -1.86 -18.60
N ASN A 153 -5.23 -1.35 -19.81
CA ASN A 153 -5.01 -2.11 -21.06
C ASN A 153 -5.03 -1.24 -22.33
N TYR A 154 -4.58 0.02 -22.29
CA TYR A 154 -4.08 0.61 -23.54
C TYR A 154 -2.68 0.04 -23.77
N LYS A 155 -2.61 -1.09 -24.48
CA LYS A 155 -1.41 -1.40 -25.24
C LYS A 155 -1.36 -0.33 -26.33
N ASP A 156 -0.30 0.47 -26.32
CA ASP A 156 0.00 1.37 -27.44
C ASP A 156 -0.07 0.56 -28.74
N GLU A 157 -0.79 1.07 -29.74
CA GLU A 157 -1.24 0.35 -30.94
C GLU A 157 -0.14 -0.06 -31.94
N ASP A 158 1.11 -0.25 -31.51
CA ASP A 158 2.24 -0.51 -32.41
C ASP A 158 2.97 -1.86 -32.20
N GLU A 159 2.35 -2.85 -31.55
CA GLU A 159 2.88 -4.22 -31.59
C GLU A 159 1.86 -5.25 -32.10
N GLU A 160 2.29 -5.90 -33.17
CA GLU A 160 1.63 -6.88 -34.02
C GLU A 160 0.59 -7.78 -33.35
N LYS A 161 -0.54 -7.95 -34.06
CA LYS A 161 -1.68 -8.83 -33.75
C LYS A 161 -1.24 -10.28 -33.48
N GLN A 162 -0.88 -10.59 -32.24
CA GLN A 162 -1.00 -11.96 -31.74
C GLN A 162 -2.44 -12.17 -31.28
N LYS A 163 -3.18 -13.01 -32.01
CA LYS A 163 -4.49 -13.52 -31.62
C LYS A 163 -4.36 -14.27 -30.30
N VAL A 164 -4.78 -13.64 -29.21
CA VAL A 164 -4.95 -14.30 -27.92
C VAL A 164 -6.24 -15.16 -28.01
N PRO A 165 -6.24 -16.42 -27.55
CA PRO A 165 -7.43 -17.27 -27.55
C PRO A 165 -8.60 -16.64 -26.78
N ASP A 166 -9.82 -16.93 -27.23
CA ASP A 166 -11.12 -16.39 -26.75
C ASP A 166 -11.36 -16.59 -25.24
N ASP A 167 -10.62 -17.51 -24.61
CA ASP A 167 -10.73 -17.86 -23.18
C ASP A 167 -10.01 -16.88 -22.23
N MET A 168 -9.38 -15.82 -22.76
CA MET A 168 -8.63 -14.81 -21.97
C MET A 168 -9.22 -13.40 -22.02
N ILE A 169 -10.49 -13.24 -22.42
CA ILE A 169 -11.22 -11.99 -22.17
C ILE A 169 -11.44 -11.91 -20.65
N GLN A 170 -10.45 -11.37 -19.94
CA GLN A 170 -10.66 -10.93 -18.56
C GLN A 170 -11.75 -9.85 -18.64
N GLU A 171 -12.95 -10.17 -18.13
CA GLU A 171 -14.00 -9.17 -17.91
C GLU A 171 -13.36 -7.93 -17.28
N GLU A 172 -13.64 -6.75 -17.84
CA GLU A 172 -13.17 -5.47 -17.30
C GLU A 172 -13.49 -5.44 -15.80
N LYS A 173 -12.45 -5.61 -14.97
CA LYS A 173 -12.61 -5.53 -13.52
C LYS A 173 -12.71 -4.07 -13.16
N PHE A 174 -13.92 -3.61 -12.92
CA PHE A 174 -14.17 -2.31 -12.33
C PHE A 174 -13.89 -2.38 -10.82
N GLU A 175 -13.01 -1.52 -10.33
CA GLU A 175 -12.91 -1.29 -8.89
C GLU A 175 -14.04 -0.32 -8.49
N THR A 176 -14.97 -0.81 -7.67
CA THR A 176 -15.96 0.06 -7.03
C THR A 176 -15.29 0.75 -5.86
N ALA A 177 -15.29 2.08 -5.85
CA ALA A 177 -14.83 2.83 -4.68
C ALA A 177 -15.67 2.44 -3.45
N GLU A 178 -15.01 2.02 -2.38
CA GLU A 178 -15.66 1.71 -1.11
C GLU A 178 -16.05 3.01 -0.40
N VAL A 179 -17.29 3.47 -0.62
CA VAL A 179 -17.83 4.66 0.02
C VAL A 179 -18.50 4.27 1.34
N ASN A 180 -17.68 3.90 2.32
CA ASN A 180 -18.08 3.63 3.71
C ASN A 180 -17.01 4.17 4.67
N VAL A 181 -17.31 4.23 5.97
CA VAL A 181 -16.38 4.82 6.96
C VAL A 181 -15.00 4.10 6.99
N PRO A 182 -14.92 2.75 6.97
CA PRO A 182 -13.62 2.07 6.86
C PRO A 182 -12.85 2.38 5.57
N GLY A 183 -13.56 2.56 4.45
CA GLY A 183 -12.99 2.95 3.16
C GLY A 183 -12.42 4.35 3.20
N MET A 184 -13.11 5.30 3.83
CA MET A 184 -12.61 6.66 4.07
C MET A 184 -11.39 6.66 4.98
N MET A 185 -11.41 5.85 6.05
CA MET A 185 -10.27 5.67 6.93
C MET A 185 -9.05 5.11 6.16
N MET A 186 -9.23 4.12 5.29
CA MET A 186 -8.17 3.62 4.42
C MET A 186 -7.65 4.68 3.47
N TRP A 187 -8.53 5.48 2.90
CA TRP A 187 -8.10 6.54 1.99
C TRP A 187 -7.23 7.59 2.69
N LEU A 188 -7.59 7.99 3.92
CA LEU A 188 -6.86 8.98 4.70
C LEU A 188 -5.54 8.47 5.29
N THR A 189 -5.40 7.16 5.52
CA THR A 189 -4.28 6.62 6.34
C THR A 189 -3.58 5.42 5.75
N GLY A 190 -4.07 4.87 4.64
CA GLY A 190 -3.60 3.62 4.07
C GLY A 190 -4.08 2.35 4.78
N GLN A 191 -4.88 2.46 5.85
CA GLN A 191 -5.35 1.31 6.62
C GLN A 191 -6.85 1.41 6.97
N LYS A 192 -7.58 0.28 6.93
CA LYS A 192 -9.02 0.22 7.26
C LYS A 192 -9.31 0.04 8.76
N HIS A 193 -8.30 0.16 9.64
CA HIS A 193 -8.42 -0.29 11.03
C HIS A 193 -7.87 0.71 12.06
N ILE A 194 -8.38 0.60 13.29
CA ILE A 194 -7.86 1.25 14.50
C ILE A 194 -6.50 0.64 14.83
N PRO A 195 -5.45 1.46 14.97
CA PRO A 195 -4.13 0.98 15.39
C PRO A 195 -4.18 0.18 16.68
N LEU A 196 -3.65 -1.04 16.66
CA LEU A 196 -3.63 -1.94 17.84
C LEU A 196 -2.55 -1.56 18.88
N ASN A 197 -1.67 -0.62 18.56
CA ASN A 197 -0.59 -0.17 19.43
C ASN A 197 -1.07 0.75 20.59
N GLY A 198 -2.38 0.98 20.70
CA GLY A 198 -2.99 1.85 21.72
C GLY A 198 -2.70 3.34 21.53
N LYS A 199 -1.96 3.72 20.47
CA LYS A 199 -1.73 5.13 20.15
C LYS A 199 -2.93 5.66 19.38
N LYS A 200 -3.46 6.80 19.82
CA LYS A 200 -4.50 7.51 19.08
C LYS A 200 -3.95 7.92 17.72
N LEU A 201 -4.67 7.55 16.67
CA LEU A 201 -4.42 8.02 15.32
C LEU A 201 -4.71 9.54 15.26
N SER A 202 -3.83 10.31 14.64
CA SER A 202 -4.05 11.72 14.37
C SER A 202 -3.88 11.99 12.88
N ILE A 203 -4.86 12.68 12.31
CA ILE A 203 -4.93 13.07 10.90
C ILE A 203 -4.99 14.59 10.86
N THR A 204 -3.87 15.24 10.53
CA THR A 204 -3.82 16.70 10.42
C THR A 204 -4.51 17.16 9.14
N ILE A 205 -5.46 18.10 9.26
CA ILE A 205 -6.15 18.70 8.10
C ILE A 205 -5.61 20.09 7.87
N PHE A 206 -5.14 20.34 6.64
CA PHE A 206 -4.70 21.65 6.18
C PHE A 206 -5.69 22.24 5.18
N PHE A 207 -5.95 23.54 5.29
CA PHE A 207 -6.80 24.27 4.35
C PHE A 207 -5.95 25.06 3.35
N ILE A 208 -5.89 24.60 2.10
CA ILE A 208 -5.13 25.25 1.03
C ILE A 208 -5.95 26.38 0.41
N MET A 209 -5.32 27.55 0.24
CA MET A 209 -5.94 28.70 -0.43
C MET A 209 -5.64 28.64 -1.93
N THR A 210 -6.65 28.40 -2.76
CA THR A 210 -6.53 28.67 -4.19
C THR A 210 -6.74 30.17 -4.41
N VAL A 211 -5.65 30.92 -4.60
CA VAL A 211 -5.76 32.29 -5.13
C VAL A 211 -6.18 32.18 -6.58
N ASN A 212 -7.44 32.50 -6.88
CA ASN A 212 -8.02 32.46 -8.22
C ASN A 212 -7.36 33.53 -9.11
N LEU A 213 -6.26 33.18 -9.79
CA LEU A 213 -5.83 33.87 -11.01
C LEU A 213 -6.53 33.21 -12.20
N GLY A 214 -7.80 33.53 -12.38
CA GLY A 214 -8.46 33.57 -13.69
C GLY A 214 -8.57 32.30 -14.54
N ILE A 215 -8.23 31.11 -14.06
CA ILE A 215 -8.48 29.86 -14.78
C ILE A 215 -8.99 28.80 -13.80
N GLN A 216 -10.18 28.31 -14.12
CA GLN A 216 -10.88 27.14 -13.58
C GLN A 216 -9.90 26.12 -12.95
N SER A 217 -9.92 26.00 -11.63
CA SER A 217 -9.15 24.99 -10.90
C SER A 217 -9.96 24.45 -9.73
N ILE A 218 -10.37 23.20 -9.88
CA ILE A 218 -10.62 22.29 -8.77
C ILE A 218 -9.24 21.99 -8.14
N PRO A 219 -9.12 22.12 -6.81
CA PRO A 219 -8.52 21.00 -6.09
C PRO A 219 -9.31 20.70 -4.80
N PHE A 220 -9.98 19.56 -4.80
CA PHE A 220 -10.07 18.72 -3.60
C PHE A 220 -8.75 17.96 -3.51
N VAL A 221 -7.98 18.17 -2.44
CA VAL A 221 -6.87 17.30 -2.08
C VAL A 221 -6.97 17.08 -0.57
N PHE A 222 -7.37 15.87 -0.17
CA PHE A 222 -6.93 15.34 1.11
C PHE A 222 -5.56 14.68 0.86
N LEU A 223 -4.67 14.85 1.83
CA LEU A 223 -3.37 14.18 1.88
C LEU A 223 -3.54 12.67 2.07
#